data_AF-A0A1C4YDI0-F1
#
_entry.id   AF-A0A1C4YDI0-F1
#
_cell.length_a   1.000
_cell.length_b   1.000
_cell.length_c   1.000
_cell.angle_alpha   90.00
_cell.angle_beta   90.00
_cell.angle_gamma   90.00
#
_symmetry.space_group_name_H-M   'P 1'
#
loop_
_entity.id
_entity.type
_entity.pdbx_description
1 polymer ?
#
loop_
_entity_poly.entity_id
_entity_poly.type
_entity_poly.pdbx_seq_one_letter_code
_entity_poly.pdbx_strand_id
1 'polypeptide(L)'
;MNAGTFPVHSLSVVRDGVDVGPSGGWFQFGQMQSMPCGQFPAPQLWVDTDAGAAAAAGAVASTPATDAATATGTLMTECVAHADQCRAMFTYEDLVIEKNAELVKAGREPLLVAYPRGSLAVSDAPLGFLPQPGNDDARRIFTELQEHLLTDAGAQAALLKLGRRPAASVGLTLDEPDPAVFNPEWGIQGTINEQGIQYPSAPVIQAALDRYQTRYRRPVAAYYCLDGSGSMGDNDGWTGIEAATAQVFDPEQAAQNFLQTHPQDVTTVAIFAGGVTGGSPWQVRGNDGNTLRGLARDIAGYEPDGGTDMYACLLRATEELTGRHNGDRKRLLVLMTDGQSNTRQRDEALDALQRAGVPVVAIAFGRDADPRQLEEVAKAANGTFVRQDDLVAALRQAAGYK
;
A
#
# COMPACT_ATOMS: atom_id res chain seq x y z
N MET A 1 -12.87 -23.23 -40.48
CA MET A 1 -13.90 -23.27 -39.42
C MET A 1 -13.74 -22.00 -38.60
N ASN A 2 -14.86 -21.33 -38.36
CA ASN A 2 -15.00 -19.88 -38.18
C ASN A 2 -14.17 -19.23 -37.07
N ALA A 3 -13.60 -18.08 -37.44
CA ALA A 3 -13.26 -16.99 -36.53
C ALA A 3 -14.55 -16.32 -36.05
N GLY A 4 -14.69 -16.15 -34.73
CA GLY A 4 -15.80 -15.43 -34.10
C GLY A 4 -15.30 -14.12 -33.50
N THR A 5 -15.43 -13.04 -34.25
CA THR A 5 -15.39 -11.65 -33.78
C THR A 5 -16.62 -11.37 -32.92
N PHE A 6 -16.43 -10.90 -31.69
CA PHE A 6 -17.51 -10.32 -30.88
C PHE A 6 -17.54 -8.79 -31.07
N PRO A 7 -18.70 -8.18 -31.37
CA PRO A 7 -18.81 -6.74 -31.54
C PRO A 7 -18.79 -6.01 -30.18
N VAL A 8 -18.02 -4.93 -30.13
CA VAL A 8 -18.10 -3.90 -29.08
C VAL A 8 -19.37 -3.10 -29.34
N HIS A 9 -20.40 -3.30 -28.53
CA HIS A 9 -21.54 -2.37 -28.51
C HIS A 9 -21.09 -1.08 -27.81
N SER A 10 -20.71 -0.09 -28.62
CA SER A 10 -20.69 1.31 -28.22
C SER A 10 -22.11 1.75 -27.87
N LEU A 11 -22.42 1.88 -26.58
CA LEU A 11 -23.67 2.52 -26.16
C LEU A 11 -23.49 4.04 -26.26
N SER A 12 -23.91 4.59 -27.39
CA SER A 12 -24.17 6.02 -27.55
C SER A 12 -25.56 6.28 -26.98
N VAL A 13 -25.69 7.17 -26.00
CA VAL A 13 -27.00 7.65 -25.56
C VAL A 13 -27.25 9.01 -26.22
N VAL A 14 -28.32 9.01 -27.00
CA VAL A 14 -28.91 10.13 -27.74
C VAL A 14 -29.41 11.19 -26.76
N ARG A 15 -29.08 12.45 -27.08
CA ARG A 15 -29.68 13.66 -26.52
C ARG A 15 -31.10 13.77 -27.08
N ASP A 16 -32.11 13.74 -26.23
CA ASP A 16 -33.39 14.37 -26.48
C ASP A 16 -33.98 14.94 -25.19
N GLY A 17 -34.62 16.09 -25.35
CA GLY A 17 -34.78 17.14 -24.37
C GLY A 17 -35.59 16.79 -23.12
N VAL A 18 -35.02 17.17 -21.98
CA VAL A 18 -35.78 17.81 -20.89
C VAL A 18 -34.99 19.03 -20.47
N ASP A 19 -35.61 20.19 -20.65
CA ASP A 19 -35.14 21.49 -20.19
C ASP A 19 -35.26 21.51 -18.65
N VAL A 20 -34.13 21.41 -17.97
CA VAL A 20 -34.03 21.68 -16.52
C VAL A 20 -33.33 23.04 -16.38
N GLY A 21 -34.09 24.03 -15.94
CA GLY A 21 -33.60 25.36 -15.60
C GLY A 21 -32.52 25.33 -14.50
N PRO A 22 -31.92 26.49 -14.16
CA PRO A 22 -30.76 26.55 -13.28
C PRO A 22 -31.19 26.41 -11.80
N SER A 23 -31.51 25.18 -11.39
CA SER A 23 -31.51 24.75 -10.00
C SER A 23 -30.59 23.52 -9.93
N GLY A 24 -29.29 23.79 -9.75
CA GLY A 24 -28.25 22.77 -9.78
C GLY A 24 -28.28 21.92 -8.51
N GLY A 25 -29.03 20.81 -8.54
CA GLY A 25 -28.90 19.77 -7.53
C GLY A 25 -27.50 19.16 -7.58
N TRP A 26 -26.85 19.09 -6.43
CA TRP A 26 -25.59 18.37 -6.23
C TRP A 26 -25.86 16.87 -6.25
N PHE A 27 -24.90 16.04 -6.65
CA PHE A 27 -25.05 14.58 -6.65
C PHE A 27 -23.85 13.94 -5.93
N GLN A 28 -24.11 13.10 -4.95
CA GLN A 28 -23.10 12.36 -4.19
C GLN A 28 -23.28 10.86 -4.37
N PHE A 29 -22.20 10.08 -4.37
CA PHE A 29 -22.29 8.61 -4.41
C PHE A 29 -21.97 8.02 -3.03
N GLY A 30 -22.89 7.22 -2.47
CA GLY A 30 -22.80 6.71 -1.10
C GLY A 30 -22.06 5.37 -0.98
N GLN A 31 -21.20 5.27 0.03
CA GLN A 31 -20.79 4.01 0.69
C GLN A 31 -21.67 3.84 1.92
N MET A 32 -22.20 2.65 2.18
CA MET A 32 -23.07 2.43 3.35
C MET A 32 -22.25 1.90 4.52
N GLN A 33 -22.54 2.35 5.73
CA GLN A 33 -21.92 1.73 6.90
C GLN A 33 -22.82 0.64 7.47
N SER A 34 -22.21 -0.49 7.79
CA SER A 34 -22.86 -1.51 8.61
C SER A 34 -21.96 -1.85 9.81
N MET A 35 -22.55 -2.30 10.91
CA MET A 35 -21.81 -2.77 12.08
C MET A 35 -21.80 -4.30 12.16
N PRO A 36 -20.92 -5.02 11.44
CA PRO A 36 -20.76 -6.45 11.65
C PRO A 36 -19.82 -6.68 12.82
N CYS A 37 -20.27 -7.47 13.78
CA CYS A 37 -19.41 -8.05 14.82
C CYS A 37 -19.66 -9.55 14.87
N GLY A 38 -19.30 -10.24 13.78
CA GLY A 38 -19.22 -11.70 13.73
C GLY A 38 -17.77 -12.14 13.83
N GLN A 39 -17.53 -13.30 14.45
CA GLN A 39 -16.25 -13.99 14.36
C GLN A 39 -15.96 -14.33 12.89
N PHE A 40 -15.22 -13.47 12.21
CA PHE A 40 -14.38 -13.93 11.12
C PHE A 40 -13.30 -14.81 11.75
N PRO A 41 -13.04 -16.03 11.24
CA PRO A 41 -11.85 -16.75 11.64
C PRO A 41 -10.67 -15.84 11.27
N ALA A 42 -10.00 -15.31 12.29
CA ALA A 42 -8.78 -14.55 12.11
C ALA A 42 -7.84 -15.40 11.26
N PRO A 43 -7.42 -14.96 10.05
CA PRO A 43 -6.08 -15.30 9.64
C PRO A 43 -5.18 -14.72 10.73
N GLN A 44 -4.26 -15.52 11.26
CA GLN A 44 -3.18 -14.99 12.09
C GLN A 44 -2.50 -13.86 11.30
N LEU A 45 -2.91 -12.62 11.57
CA LEU A 45 -2.17 -11.44 11.21
C LEU A 45 -0.94 -11.49 12.09
N TRP A 46 0.17 -11.90 11.47
CA TRP A 46 1.47 -11.79 12.05
C TRP A 46 1.66 -10.32 12.44
N VAL A 47 1.92 -10.14 13.73
CA VAL A 47 2.28 -8.88 14.35
C VAL A 47 3.58 -8.46 13.70
N ASP A 48 3.51 -7.49 12.79
CA ASP A 48 4.70 -6.75 12.38
C ASP A 48 4.98 -5.73 13.48
N THR A 49 6.06 -6.00 14.20
CA THR A 49 6.62 -5.17 15.25
C THR A 49 7.23 -3.93 14.61
N ASP A 50 6.49 -2.83 14.56
CA ASP A 50 7.08 -1.48 14.48
C ASP A 50 6.09 -0.38 14.96
N ALA A 51 5.56 -0.59 16.16
CA ALA A 51 5.00 0.47 16.99
C ALA A 51 5.88 0.68 18.24
N GLY A 52 7.19 0.69 18.05
CA GLY A 52 8.16 0.99 19.10
C GLY A 52 8.47 2.48 19.19
N ALA A 53 7.57 3.28 19.77
CA ALA A 53 7.89 4.51 20.55
C ALA A 53 6.65 5.34 20.94
N ALA A 54 5.58 4.74 21.48
CA ALA A 54 4.54 5.52 22.17
C ALA A 54 3.72 4.66 23.14
N ALA A 55 4.35 4.07 24.17
CA ALA A 55 3.60 3.41 25.24
C ALA A 55 4.34 3.56 26.58
N ALA A 56 4.11 4.70 27.24
CA ALA A 56 4.33 4.84 28.67
C ALA A 56 3.24 5.74 29.27
N ALA A 57 2.07 5.15 29.51
CA ALA A 57 1.17 5.44 30.65
C ALA A 57 -0.16 4.69 30.44
N GLY A 58 -0.58 3.96 31.47
CA GLY A 58 -1.73 3.08 31.43
C GLY A 58 -3.10 3.77 31.54
N ALA A 59 -4.11 2.90 31.45
CA ALA A 59 -5.52 3.11 31.73
C ALA A 59 -6.21 4.22 30.92
N VAL A 60 -6.96 3.80 29.89
CA VAL A 60 -7.86 4.63 29.08
C VAL A 60 -7.15 5.85 28.49
N ALA A 61 -6.18 5.60 27.62
CA ALA A 61 -5.77 6.60 26.66
C ALA A 61 -6.78 6.60 25.52
N SER A 62 -7.71 7.55 25.52
CA SER A 62 -8.21 8.09 24.25
C SER A 62 -7.01 8.73 23.56
N THR A 63 -6.27 7.93 22.80
CA THR A 63 -5.23 8.42 21.91
C THR A 63 -5.89 9.41 20.95
N PRO A 64 -5.29 10.59 20.70
CA PRO A 64 -5.75 11.52 19.65
C PRO A 64 -5.58 10.97 18.22
N ALA A 65 -5.48 9.64 18.06
CA ALA A 65 -5.24 8.95 16.80
C ALA A 65 -6.51 8.32 16.21
N THR A 66 -7.69 8.50 16.83
CA THR A 66 -8.97 8.16 16.17
C THR A 66 -9.43 9.20 15.16
N ASP A 67 -8.72 10.32 15.01
CA ASP A 67 -8.89 11.27 13.89
C ASP A 67 -8.20 10.78 12.59
N ALA A 68 -7.89 9.48 12.47
CA ALA A 68 -7.20 8.90 11.32
C ALA A 68 -7.88 7.68 10.67
N ALA A 69 -9.21 7.56 10.77
CA ALA A 69 -10.01 6.98 9.67
C ALA A 69 -10.32 8.06 8.60
N THR A 70 -9.43 9.05 8.46
CA THR A 70 -9.61 10.27 7.68
C THR A 70 -9.25 10.05 6.22
N ALA A 71 -10.26 9.66 5.46
CA ALA A 71 -10.31 10.03 4.05
C ALA A 71 -11.69 10.55 3.62
N THR A 72 -12.75 10.37 4.41
CA THR A 72 -14.12 10.71 3.99
C THR A 72 -14.73 11.90 4.74
N GLY A 73 -14.52 12.01 6.06
CA GLY A 73 -15.01 13.16 6.87
C GLY A 73 -14.26 14.47 6.59
N THR A 74 -12.93 14.42 6.55
CA THR A 74 -12.09 15.58 6.17
C THR A 74 -12.36 15.99 4.73
N LEU A 75 -12.38 15.03 3.80
CA LEU A 75 -12.71 15.27 2.39
C LEU A 75 -14.11 15.89 2.25
N MET A 76 -15.10 15.41 2.99
CA MET A 76 -16.44 16.01 2.99
C MET A 76 -16.43 17.46 3.46
N THR A 77 -15.70 17.74 4.54
CA THR A 77 -15.60 19.11 5.07
C THR A 77 -14.94 20.05 4.06
N GLU A 78 -13.86 19.60 3.42
CA GLU A 78 -13.17 20.35 2.37
C GLU A 78 -14.06 20.55 1.12
N CYS A 79 -14.74 19.49 0.67
CA CYS A 79 -15.64 19.55 -0.48
C CYS A 79 -16.82 20.50 -0.23
N VAL A 80 -17.39 20.53 0.98
CA VAL A 80 -18.46 21.46 1.35
C VAL A 80 -17.96 22.91 1.48
N ALA A 81 -16.69 23.11 1.86
CA ALA A 81 -16.07 24.43 1.93
C ALA A 81 -15.67 24.97 0.55
N HIS A 82 -15.29 24.09 -0.38
CA HIS A 82 -14.81 24.40 -1.72
C HIS A 82 -15.69 23.73 -2.79
N ALA A 83 -16.99 23.99 -2.74
CA ALA A 83 -17.98 23.39 -3.64
C ALA A 83 -17.76 23.73 -5.13
N ASP A 84 -17.00 24.79 -5.42
CA ASP A 84 -16.55 25.14 -6.78
C ASP A 84 -15.53 24.13 -7.34
N GLN A 85 -14.78 23.46 -6.46
CA GLN A 85 -13.70 22.52 -6.81
C GLN A 85 -14.14 21.06 -6.64
N CYS A 86 -15.05 20.78 -5.71
CA CYS A 86 -15.57 19.44 -5.46
C CYS A 86 -17.08 19.35 -5.71
N ARG A 87 -17.46 18.89 -6.90
CA ARG A 87 -18.88 18.75 -7.29
C ARG A 87 -19.52 17.44 -6.82
N ALA A 88 -18.71 16.43 -6.55
CA ALA A 88 -19.15 15.10 -6.12
C ALA A 88 -18.00 14.41 -5.35
N MET A 89 -18.36 13.54 -4.42
CA MET A 89 -17.41 12.74 -3.63
C MET A 89 -18.00 11.37 -3.32
N PHE A 90 -17.12 10.43 -3.00
CA PHE A 90 -17.48 9.14 -2.39
C PHE A 90 -17.26 9.25 -0.89
N THR A 91 -18.32 9.07 -0.11
CA THR A 91 -18.26 9.12 1.36
C THR A 91 -19.36 8.25 1.96
N TYR A 92 -19.37 8.16 3.28
CA TYR A 92 -20.30 7.34 4.04
C TYR A 92 -21.67 8.01 4.21
N GLU A 93 -22.75 7.24 4.11
CA GLU A 93 -24.14 7.73 4.22
C GLU A 93 -24.43 8.48 5.54
N ASP A 94 -23.96 7.94 6.66
CA ASP A 94 -24.09 8.52 8.01
C ASP A 94 -23.45 9.91 8.11
N LEU A 95 -22.30 10.11 7.47
CA LEU A 95 -21.63 11.40 7.42
C LEU A 95 -22.45 12.43 6.63
N VAL A 96 -23.17 11.98 5.60
CA VAL A 96 -24.11 12.85 4.87
C VAL A 96 -25.30 13.22 5.73
N ILE A 97 -25.87 12.25 6.45
CA ILE A 97 -26.99 12.50 7.38
C ILE A 97 -26.59 13.57 8.40
N GLU A 98 -25.44 13.39 9.03
CA GLU A 98 -24.89 14.33 10.01
C GLU A 98 -24.64 15.71 9.37
N LYS A 99 -23.94 15.75 8.23
CA LYS A 99 -23.61 17.01 7.57
C LYS A 99 -24.83 17.75 7.05
N ASN A 100 -25.83 17.05 6.53
CA ASN A 100 -27.07 17.65 6.06
C ASN A 100 -27.89 18.24 7.21
N ALA A 101 -27.92 17.59 8.38
CA ALA A 101 -28.54 18.15 9.57
C ALA A 101 -27.88 19.49 9.96
N GLU A 102 -26.55 19.60 9.88
CA GLU A 102 -25.83 20.86 10.10
C GLU A 102 -26.14 21.92 9.03
N LEU A 103 -26.12 21.54 7.75
CA LEU A 103 -26.36 22.45 6.62
C LEU A 103 -27.78 23.04 6.69
N VAL A 104 -28.80 22.20 6.87
CA VAL A 104 -30.20 22.64 6.97
C VAL A 104 -30.40 23.54 8.18
N LYS A 105 -29.81 23.20 9.34
CA LYS A 105 -29.85 24.06 10.54
C LYS A 105 -29.20 25.43 10.29
N ALA A 106 -28.18 25.49 9.44
CA ALA A 106 -27.53 26.72 9.02
C ALA A 106 -28.25 27.43 7.85
N GLY A 107 -29.40 26.93 7.38
CA GLY A 107 -30.13 27.49 6.24
C GLY A 107 -29.42 27.31 4.89
N ARG A 108 -28.50 26.33 4.80
CA ARG A 108 -27.77 25.97 3.59
C ARG A 108 -28.44 24.77 2.91
N GLU A 109 -28.23 24.68 1.60
CA GLU A 109 -28.70 23.54 0.80
C GLU A 109 -28.02 22.23 1.27
N PRO A 110 -28.78 21.14 1.50
CA PRO A 110 -28.22 19.84 1.83
C PRO A 110 -27.56 19.18 0.62
N LEU A 111 -26.70 18.20 0.89
CA LEU A 111 -26.14 17.28 -0.10
C LEU A 111 -27.21 16.25 -0.51
N LEU A 112 -27.17 15.78 -1.77
CA LEU A 112 -28.02 14.71 -2.27
C LEU A 112 -27.22 13.41 -2.41
N VAL A 113 -27.77 12.31 -1.92
CA VAL A 113 -27.18 10.96 -2.04
C VAL A 113 -27.74 10.23 -3.25
N ALA A 114 -26.87 9.55 -3.97
CA ALA A 114 -27.13 8.64 -5.07
C ALA A 114 -26.40 7.31 -4.82
N TYR A 115 -27.03 6.21 -5.23
CA TYR A 115 -26.53 4.86 -5.01
C TYR A 115 -26.26 4.20 -6.37
N PRO A 116 -24.99 3.99 -6.77
CA PRO A 116 -24.70 3.27 -8.00
C PRO A 116 -25.06 1.79 -7.84
N ARG A 117 -25.85 1.25 -8.78
CA ARG A 117 -26.25 -0.17 -8.78
C ARG A 117 -25.04 -1.09 -8.87
N GLY A 118 -25.05 -2.18 -8.08
CA GLY A 118 -23.99 -3.19 -8.07
C GLY A 118 -22.61 -2.71 -7.62
N SER A 119 -22.48 -1.48 -7.11
CA SER A 119 -21.20 -0.91 -6.65
C SER A 119 -21.28 -0.40 -5.21
N LEU A 120 -22.29 -0.84 -4.46
CA LEU A 120 -22.40 -0.51 -3.05
C LEU A 120 -21.40 -1.33 -2.27
N ALA A 121 -20.36 -0.66 -1.77
CA ALA A 121 -19.51 -1.23 -0.76
C ALA A 121 -20.02 -0.82 0.62
N VAL A 122 -19.89 -1.77 1.53
CA VAL A 122 -20.25 -1.61 2.93
C VAL A 122 -18.95 -1.29 3.65
N SER A 123 -18.91 -0.13 4.29
CA SER A 123 -17.87 0.17 5.26
C SER A 123 -18.26 -0.49 6.56
N ASP A 124 -17.56 -1.57 6.87
CA ASP A 124 -17.62 -2.14 8.20
C ASP A 124 -17.00 -1.11 9.14
N ALA A 125 -17.67 -0.80 10.25
CA ALA A 125 -17.09 -0.01 11.34
C ALA A 125 -16.55 -1.01 12.38
N PRO A 126 -15.38 -1.66 12.13
CA PRO A 126 -14.94 -2.78 12.94
C PRO A 126 -14.64 -2.33 14.36
N LEU A 127 -15.23 -3.02 15.33
CA LEU A 127 -14.79 -2.95 16.71
C LEU A 127 -13.60 -3.91 16.88
N GLY A 128 -12.41 -3.38 17.16
CA GLY A 128 -11.17 -4.15 17.26
C GLY A 128 -10.68 -4.34 18.70
N PHE A 129 -10.19 -5.54 19.03
CA PHE A 129 -9.50 -5.83 20.28
C PHE A 129 -8.15 -6.48 20.00
N LEU A 130 -7.08 -5.88 20.52
CA LEU A 130 -5.74 -6.47 20.49
C LEU A 130 -5.48 -7.19 21.82
N PRO A 131 -5.50 -8.54 21.88
CA PRO A 131 -5.24 -9.27 23.10
C PRO A 131 -3.79 -9.08 23.56
N GLN A 132 -3.61 -8.79 24.85
CA GLN A 132 -2.30 -8.79 25.51
C GLN A 132 -2.30 -9.79 26.67
N PRO A 133 -1.17 -10.48 26.95
CA PRO A 133 -1.06 -11.36 28.10
C PRO A 133 -1.42 -10.64 29.40
N GLY A 134 -2.28 -11.26 30.23
CA GLY A 134 -2.69 -10.71 31.52
C GLY A 134 -3.79 -9.64 31.47
N ASN A 135 -4.43 -9.42 30.32
CA ASN A 135 -5.50 -8.42 30.15
C ASN A 135 -6.89 -9.05 29.95
N ASP A 136 -7.21 -10.08 30.74
CA ASP A 136 -8.46 -10.84 30.62
C ASP A 136 -9.70 -9.96 30.88
N ASP A 137 -9.58 -8.98 31.77
CA ASP A 137 -10.67 -8.02 32.07
C ASP A 137 -11.01 -7.13 30.87
N ALA A 138 -10.00 -6.62 30.13
CA ALA A 138 -10.28 -5.83 28.94
C ALA A 138 -10.95 -6.67 27.85
N ARG A 139 -10.56 -7.95 27.71
CA ARG A 139 -11.20 -8.88 26.79
C ARG A 139 -12.67 -9.08 27.15
N ARG A 140 -12.96 -9.26 28.44
CA ARG A 140 -14.34 -9.39 28.95
C ARG A 140 -15.16 -8.15 28.64
N ILE A 141 -14.67 -6.96 29.00
CA ILE A 141 -15.36 -5.67 28.75
C ILE A 141 -15.61 -5.46 27.26
N PHE A 142 -14.62 -5.75 26.41
CA PHE A 142 -14.77 -5.65 24.95
C PHE A 142 -15.90 -6.56 24.44
N THR A 143 -15.94 -7.80 24.93
CA THR A 143 -16.95 -8.78 24.54
C THR A 143 -18.35 -8.34 24.99
N GLU A 144 -18.47 -7.86 26.24
CA GLU A 144 -19.72 -7.33 26.78
C GLU A 144 -20.22 -6.11 25.98
N LEU A 145 -19.34 -5.19 25.60
CA LEU A 145 -19.68 -4.04 24.76
C LEU A 145 -20.13 -4.48 23.36
N GLN A 146 -19.38 -5.39 22.74
CA GLN A 146 -19.72 -5.93 21.43
C GLN A 146 -21.12 -6.56 21.44
N GLU A 147 -21.39 -7.42 22.42
CA GLU A 147 -22.68 -8.07 22.57
C GLU A 147 -23.81 -7.06 22.81
N HIS A 148 -23.58 -6.04 23.65
CA HIS A 148 -24.54 -4.97 23.90
C HIS A 148 -24.88 -4.21 22.61
N LEU A 149 -23.90 -3.76 21.84
CA LEU A 149 -24.12 -3.05 20.58
C LEU A 149 -24.86 -3.90 19.53
N LEU A 150 -24.63 -5.22 19.55
CA LEU A 150 -25.23 -6.15 18.61
C LEU A 150 -26.65 -6.60 18.95
N THR A 151 -27.02 -6.63 20.24
CA THR A 151 -28.24 -7.32 20.68
C THR A 151 -29.18 -6.46 21.51
N ASP A 152 -28.70 -5.38 22.14
CA ASP A 152 -29.54 -4.51 22.93
C ASP A 152 -30.36 -3.58 22.01
N ALA A 153 -31.68 -3.66 22.12
CA ALA A 153 -32.60 -2.88 21.30
C ALA A 153 -32.43 -1.36 21.51
N GLY A 154 -32.07 -0.92 22.72
CA GLY A 154 -31.82 0.49 23.01
C GLY A 154 -30.55 0.99 22.33
N ALA A 155 -29.48 0.21 22.39
CA ALA A 155 -28.23 0.49 21.69
C ALA A 155 -28.42 0.54 20.18
N GLN A 156 -29.09 -0.47 19.60
CA GLN A 156 -29.39 -0.49 18.16
C GLN A 156 -30.26 0.70 17.74
N ALA A 157 -31.27 1.07 18.53
CA ALA A 157 -32.10 2.24 18.26
C ALA A 157 -31.31 3.56 18.35
N ALA A 158 -30.35 3.66 19.27
CA ALA A 158 -29.45 4.81 19.36
C ALA A 158 -28.53 4.90 18.13
N LEU A 159 -28.02 3.78 17.65
CA LEU A 159 -27.19 3.71 16.43
C LEU A 159 -27.98 4.11 15.18
N LEU A 160 -29.23 3.64 15.05
CA LEU A 160 -30.13 4.04 13.97
C LEU A 160 -30.39 5.55 13.95
N LYS A 161 -30.55 6.18 15.13
CA LYS A 161 -30.69 7.65 15.24
C LYS A 161 -29.45 8.42 14.79
N LEU A 162 -28.29 7.78 14.76
CA LEU A 162 -27.04 8.32 14.23
C LEU A 162 -26.86 8.01 12.73
N GLY A 163 -27.88 7.48 12.06
CA GLY A 163 -27.81 7.12 10.64
C GLY A 163 -27.02 5.84 10.34
N ARG A 164 -26.70 5.02 11.36
CA ARG A 164 -25.93 3.78 11.19
C ARG A 164 -26.87 2.60 10.92
N ARG A 165 -26.62 1.84 9.85
CA ARG A 165 -27.43 0.66 9.52
C ARG A 165 -26.95 -0.59 10.30
N PRO A 166 -27.85 -1.41 10.85
CA PRO A 166 -27.49 -2.70 11.45
C PRO A 166 -26.89 -3.63 10.39
N ALA A 167 -25.85 -4.41 10.73
CA ALA A 167 -25.29 -5.39 9.79
C ALA A 167 -26.20 -6.57 9.46
N ALA A 168 -27.24 -6.79 10.27
CA ALA A 168 -28.25 -7.80 10.00
C ALA A 168 -29.24 -7.40 8.88
N SER A 169 -29.19 -6.15 8.39
CA SER A 169 -30.03 -5.66 7.31
C SER A 169 -29.78 -6.41 6.01
N VAL A 170 -30.71 -7.30 5.65
CA VAL A 170 -30.67 -8.04 4.38
C VAL A 170 -30.80 -7.05 3.22
N GLY A 171 -29.83 -7.10 2.29
CA GLY A 171 -29.85 -6.25 1.10
C GLY A 171 -29.73 -4.75 1.39
N LEU A 172 -29.27 -4.38 2.60
CA LEU A 172 -29.16 -3.00 3.08
C LEU A 172 -30.50 -2.31 3.38
N THR A 173 -31.61 -3.05 3.40
CA THR A 173 -32.93 -2.54 3.76
C THR A 173 -33.06 -2.33 5.28
N LEU A 174 -33.69 -1.21 5.66
CA LEU A 174 -34.13 -0.92 7.02
C LEU A 174 -35.62 -1.22 7.15
N ASP A 175 -35.99 -1.84 8.27
CA ASP A 175 -37.39 -1.97 8.68
C ASP A 175 -37.87 -0.62 9.21
N GLU A 176 -38.90 -0.05 8.59
CA GLU A 176 -39.54 1.22 8.98
C GLU A 176 -38.54 2.37 9.29
N PRO A 177 -37.72 2.81 8.31
CA PRO A 177 -36.71 3.83 8.53
C PRO A 177 -37.34 5.17 8.94
N ASP A 178 -36.81 5.79 10.00
CA ASP A 178 -37.23 7.12 10.43
C ASP A 178 -36.89 8.17 9.35
N PRO A 179 -37.88 8.81 8.71
CA PRO A 179 -37.64 9.79 7.65
C PRO A 179 -36.96 11.06 8.15
N ALA A 180 -36.94 11.32 9.47
CA ALA A 180 -36.18 12.42 10.04
C ALA A 180 -34.66 12.17 10.03
N VAL A 181 -34.24 10.90 9.98
CA VAL A 181 -32.83 10.50 9.92
C VAL A 181 -32.47 10.07 8.51
N PHE A 182 -33.24 9.13 7.93
CA PHE A 182 -33.06 8.62 6.58
C PHE A 182 -33.96 9.38 5.61
N ASN A 183 -33.69 10.68 5.46
CA ASN A 183 -34.57 11.59 4.72
C ASN A 183 -34.54 11.32 3.20
N PRO A 184 -35.66 10.89 2.59
CA PRO A 184 -35.73 10.63 1.14
C PRO A 184 -35.54 11.88 0.28
N GLU A 185 -35.81 13.09 0.82
CA GLU A 185 -35.57 14.35 0.12
C GLU A 185 -34.07 14.63 -0.07
N TRP A 186 -33.22 14.05 0.78
CA TRP A 186 -31.76 14.08 0.63
C TRP A 186 -31.24 12.96 -0.26
N GLY A 187 -32.14 12.23 -0.95
CA GLY A 187 -31.79 11.09 -1.78
C GLY A 187 -31.44 9.84 -0.99
N ILE A 188 -31.57 9.85 0.35
CA ILE A 188 -31.25 8.72 1.23
C ILE A 188 -32.36 7.68 1.11
N GLN A 189 -31.97 6.44 0.80
CA GLN A 189 -32.94 5.36 0.56
C GLN A 189 -32.85 4.30 1.66
N GLY A 190 -33.86 4.27 2.54
CA GLY A 190 -33.93 3.27 3.60
C GLY A 190 -34.21 1.84 3.11
N THR A 191 -34.77 1.68 1.91
CA THR A 191 -35.27 0.39 1.38
C THR A 191 -34.53 -0.08 0.12
N ILE A 192 -33.23 0.21 0.03
CA ILE A 192 -32.39 -0.35 -1.03
C ILE A 192 -32.35 -1.87 -0.89
N ASN A 193 -32.47 -2.58 -2.02
CA ASN A 193 -32.31 -4.02 -2.11
C ASN A 193 -31.15 -4.33 -3.06
N GLU A 194 -29.94 -4.16 -2.55
CA GLU A 194 -28.70 -4.42 -3.29
C GLU A 194 -27.79 -5.27 -2.41
N GLN A 195 -27.02 -6.16 -3.02
CA GLN A 195 -25.99 -6.88 -2.30
C GLN A 195 -24.73 -6.02 -2.27
N GLY A 196 -24.18 -5.84 -1.06
CA GLY A 196 -22.85 -5.27 -0.92
C GLY A 196 -21.83 -6.09 -1.71
N ILE A 197 -20.80 -5.43 -2.24
CA ILE A 197 -19.68 -6.13 -2.87
C ILE A 197 -19.10 -7.11 -1.83
N GLN A 198 -19.10 -8.40 -2.16
CA GLN A 198 -18.41 -9.39 -1.34
C GLN A 198 -16.92 -9.35 -1.67
N TYR A 199 -16.13 -8.92 -0.69
CA TYR A 199 -14.68 -9.03 -0.79
C TYR A 199 -14.26 -10.50 -0.81
N PRO A 200 -13.29 -10.89 -1.65
CA PRO A 200 -12.71 -12.22 -1.57
C PRO A 200 -12.14 -12.47 -0.18
N SER A 201 -12.16 -13.72 0.28
CA SER A 201 -11.54 -14.07 1.56
C SER A 201 -10.04 -13.77 1.56
N ALA A 202 -9.45 -13.53 2.73
CA ALA A 202 -8.02 -13.25 2.85
C ALA A 202 -7.12 -14.29 2.13
N PRO A 203 -7.39 -15.61 2.19
CA PRO A 203 -6.62 -16.59 1.42
C PRO A 203 -6.72 -16.40 -0.10
N VAL A 204 -7.86 -15.94 -0.62
CA VAL A 204 -8.03 -15.65 -2.05
C VAL A 204 -7.27 -14.40 -2.44
N ILE A 205 -7.31 -13.34 -1.61
CA ILE A 205 -6.52 -12.13 -1.82
C ILE A 205 -5.03 -12.46 -1.82
N GLN A 206 -4.56 -13.21 -0.81
CA GLN A 206 -3.16 -13.64 -0.72
C GLN A 206 -2.75 -14.46 -1.95
N ALA A 207 -3.55 -15.45 -2.34
CA ALA A 207 -3.27 -16.27 -3.53
C ALA A 207 -3.25 -15.42 -4.82
N ALA A 208 -4.06 -14.36 -4.91
CA ALA A 208 -4.04 -13.44 -6.04
C ALA A 208 -2.76 -12.60 -6.06
N LEU A 209 -2.32 -12.07 -4.92
CA LEU A 209 -1.06 -11.32 -4.77
C LEU A 209 0.16 -12.20 -5.07
N ASP A 210 0.20 -13.42 -4.54
CA ASP A 210 1.27 -14.39 -4.80
C ASP A 210 1.35 -14.74 -6.30
N ARG A 211 0.20 -14.95 -6.95
CA ARG A 211 0.14 -15.21 -8.41
C ARG A 211 0.55 -14.00 -9.22
N TYR A 212 0.24 -12.79 -8.74
CA TYR A 212 0.76 -11.59 -9.39
C TYR A 212 2.28 -11.62 -9.39
N GLN A 213 2.92 -11.88 -8.25
CA GLN A 213 4.39 -11.91 -8.16
C GLN A 213 5.05 -13.03 -8.95
N THR A 214 4.43 -14.22 -8.99
CA THR A 214 5.04 -15.44 -9.52
C THR A 214 4.60 -15.83 -10.94
N ARG A 215 3.58 -15.16 -11.49
CA ARG A 215 3.03 -15.50 -12.82
C ARG A 215 2.69 -14.31 -13.72
N TYR A 216 2.15 -13.22 -13.18
CA TYR A 216 1.61 -12.14 -14.01
C TYR A 216 2.53 -10.92 -14.11
N ARG A 217 3.32 -10.64 -13.08
CA ARG A 217 4.30 -9.55 -13.10
C ARG A 217 5.31 -9.83 -14.21
N ARG A 218 5.59 -8.80 -15.02
CA ARG A 218 6.64 -8.87 -16.04
C ARG A 218 7.98 -9.19 -15.34
N PRO A 219 8.71 -10.22 -15.78
CA PRO A 219 9.97 -10.61 -15.14
C PRO A 219 11.01 -9.49 -15.17
N VAL A 220 11.92 -9.51 -14.21
CA VAL A 220 12.93 -8.48 -13.96
C VAL A 220 14.33 -9.09 -14.02
N ALA A 221 15.24 -8.38 -14.67
CA ALA A 221 16.68 -8.54 -14.49
C ALA A 221 17.10 -7.47 -13.46
N ALA A 222 17.36 -7.91 -12.24
CA ALA A 222 17.75 -7.06 -11.12
C ALA A 222 19.26 -7.16 -10.89
N TYR A 223 19.92 -6.01 -10.77
CA TYR A 223 21.33 -5.92 -10.45
C TYR A 223 21.51 -5.13 -9.15
N TYR A 224 22.06 -5.77 -8.13
CA TYR A 224 22.34 -5.15 -6.83
C TYR A 224 23.82 -4.78 -6.80
N CYS A 225 24.10 -3.49 -6.62
CA CYS A 225 25.42 -2.96 -6.28
C CYS A 225 25.44 -2.70 -4.77
N LEU A 226 26.16 -3.54 -4.04
CA LEU A 226 26.30 -3.47 -2.59
C LEU A 226 27.66 -2.88 -2.24
N ASP A 227 27.66 -1.80 -1.45
CA ASP A 227 28.89 -1.20 -0.95
C ASP A 227 29.52 -2.07 0.13
N GLY A 228 30.69 -2.59 -0.17
CA GLY A 228 31.53 -3.39 0.72
C GLY A 228 32.83 -2.69 1.07
N SER A 229 32.85 -1.36 1.05
CA SER A 229 33.98 -0.54 1.51
C SER A 229 34.17 -0.61 3.02
N GLY A 230 35.37 -0.24 3.51
CA GLY A 230 35.67 -0.29 4.94
C GLY A 230 34.72 0.54 5.81
N SER A 231 34.22 1.68 5.31
CA SER A 231 33.28 2.53 6.06
C SER A 231 31.96 1.83 6.37
N MET A 232 31.53 0.92 5.49
CA MET A 232 30.33 0.11 5.71
C MET A 232 30.51 -0.92 6.83
N GLY A 233 31.75 -1.38 7.08
CA GLY A 233 32.08 -2.21 8.24
C GLY A 233 32.10 -1.41 9.54
N ASP A 234 32.57 -0.16 9.47
CA ASP A 234 32.77 0.69 10.66
C ASP A 234 31.46 1.32 11.19
N ASN A 235 30.40 1.41 10.36
CA ASN A 235 29.18 2.15 10.66
C ASN A 235 27.91 1.28 10.84
N ASP A 236 28.08 -0.03 11.04
CA ASP A 236 27.02 -1.06 11.05
C ASP A 236 26.26 -1.24 9.72
N GLY A 237 26.66 -0.52 8.66
CA GLY A 237 25.98 -0.54 7.35
C GLY A 237 26.03 -1.91 6.68
N TRP A 238 27.16 -2.62 6.80
CA TRP A 238 27.31 -3.96 6.27
C TRP A 238 26.41 -4.98 6.97
N THR A 239 26.30 -4.92 8.30
CA THR A 239 25.35 -5.75 9.06
C THR A 239 23.92 -5.50 8.61
N GLY A 240 23.57 -4.25 8.28
CA GLY A 240 22.31 -3.89 7.64
C GLY A 240 22.10 -4.58 6.29
N ILE A 241 23.12 -4.58 5.41
CA ILE A 241 23.09 -5.29 4.12
C ILE A 241 22.91 -6.81 4.31
N GLU A 242 23.60 -7.42 5.28
CA GLU A 242 23.49 -8.85 5.56
C GLU A 242 22.08 -9.23 6.01
N ALA A 243 21.53 -8.51 7.00
CA ALA A 243 20.19 -8.74 7.51
C ALA A 243 19.13 -8.58 6.42
N ALA A 244 19.30 -7.55 5.60
CA ALA A 244 18.43 -7.23 4.50
C ALA A 244 18.43 -8.28 3.38
N THR A 245 19.61 -8.68 2.91
CA THR A 245 19.74 -9.67 1.84
C THR A 245 19.29 -11.05 2.29
N ALA A 246 19.47 -11.39 3.58
CA ALA A 246 18.92 -12.61 4.18
C ALA A 246 17.38 -12.64 4.12
N GLN A 247 16.71 -11.51 4.26
CA GLN A 247 15.25 -11.42 4.15
C GLN A 247 14.77 -11.41 2.68
N VAL A 248 15.41 -10.61 1.82
CA VAL A 248 15.00 -10.46 0.41
C VAL A 248 15.25 -11.74 -0.39
N PHE A 249 16.31 -12.47 -0.08
CA PHE A 249 16.68 -13.72 -0.77
C PHE A 249 16.22 -14.99 -0.02
N ASP A 250 15.43 -14.86 1.05
CA ASP A 250 14.66 -15.97 1.57
C ASP A 250 13.22 -15.93 1.02
N PRO A 251 12.76 -16.95 0.28
CA PRO A 251 11.43 -16.92 -0.32
C PRO A 251 10.27 -16.78 0.66
N GLU A 252 10.40 -17.27 1.90
CA GLU A 252 9.34 -17.20 2.91
C GLU A 252 9.27 -15.78 3.49
N GLN A 253 10.41 -15.17 3.80
CA GLN A 253 10.47 -13.79 4.28
C GLN A 253 10.10 -12.77 3.19
N ALA A 254 10.56 -13.00 1.96
CA ALA A 254 10.21 -12.17 0.82
C ALA A 254 8.70 -12.22 0.49
N ALA A 255 8.04 -13.36 0.73
CA ALA A 255 6.59 -13.49 0.56
C ALA A 255 5.79 -12.60 1.50
N GLN A 256 6.21 -12.52 2.77
CA GLN A 256 5.56 -11.68 3.78
C GLN A 256 5.59 -10.20 3.41
N ASN A 257 6.60 -9.79 2.63
CA ASN A 257 6.82 -8.41 2.21
C ASN A 257 6.43 -8.14 0.74
N PHE A 258 5.84 -9.10 0.04
CA PHE A 258 5.52 -9.01 -1.40
C PHE A 258 6.75 -8.72 -2.29
N LEU A 259 7.94 -9.16 -1.87
CA LEU A 259 9.22 -8.99 -2.57
C LEU A 259 9.69 -10.28 -3.27
N GLN A 260 8.79 -11.25 -3.49
CA GLN A 260 9.13 -12.56 -4.05
C GLN A 260 9.80 -12.45 -5.43
N THR A 261 10.88 -13.23 -5.60
CA THR A 261 11.53 -13.38 -6.91
C THR A 261 10.64 -14.21 -7.85
N HIS A 262 10.43 -13.73 -9.07
CA HIS A 262 9.63 -14.46 -10.07
C HIS A 262 10.48 -15.60 -10.70
N PRO A 263 9.90 -16.75 -11.10
CA PRO A 263 10.64 -17.89 -11.66
C PRO A 263 11.47 -17.60 -12.92
N GLN A 264 11.19 -16.48 -13.60
CA GLN A 264 11.92 -16.03 -14.80
C GLN A 264 12.85 -14.85 -14.52
N ASP A 265 12.95 -14.38 -13.28
CA ASP A 265 13.86 -13.29 -12.92
C ASP A 265 15.32 -13.70 -13.03
N VAL A 266 16.17 -12.70 -13.16
CA VAL A 266 17.62 -12.85 -13.05
C VAL A 266 18.07 -11.89 -11.96
N THR A 267 18.61 -12.43 -10.88
CA THR A 267 19.15 -11.66 -9.76
C THR A 267 20.67 -11.70 -9.87
N THR A 268 21.29 -10.54 -10.01
CA THR A 268 22.75 -10.40 -10.05
C THR A 268 23.17 -9.50 -8.90
N VAL A 269 24.18 -9.90 -8.13
CA VAL A 269 24.68 -9.13 -6.99
C VAL A 269 26.18 -8.93 -7.16
N ALA A 270 26.61 -7.67 -7.21
CA ALA A 270 28.00 -7.28 -7.15
C ALA A 270 28.27 -6.57 -5.83
N ILE A 271 29.40 -6.89 -5.22
CA ILE A 271 29.95 -6.10 -4.13
C ILE A 271 30.98 -5.15 -4.75
N PHE A 272 30.98 -3.89 -4.34
CA PHE A 272 31.98 -2.93 -4.76
C PHE A 272 32.67 -2.29 -3.57
N ALA A 273 33.97 -2.09 -3.73
CA ALA A 273 34.80 -1.25 -2.87
C ALA A 273 35.47 -0.22 -3.78
N GLY A 274 36.81 -0.20 -3.92
CA GLY A 274 37.52 0.65 -4.90
C GLY A 274 37.26 0.31 -6.38
N GLY A 275 36.34 -0.64 -6.62
CA GLY A 275 35.87 -1.21 -7.87
C GLY A 275 35.00 -2.43 -7.55
N VAL A 276 34.47 -3.12 -8.55
CA VAL A 276 33.76 -4.40 -8.33
C VAL A 276 34.75 -5.44 -7.80
N THR A 277 34.42 -6.09 -6.68
CA THR A 277 35.33 -7.00 -5.96
C THR A 277 35.49 -8.33 -6.69
N GLY A 278 36.69 -8.92 -6.58
CA GLY A 278 36.96 -10.25 -7.15
C GLY A 278 36.12 -11.33 -6.46
N GLY A 279 35.40 -12.12 -7.25
CA GLY A 279 34.46 -13.14 -6.73
C GLY A 279 32.98 -12.74 -6.90
N SER A 280 32.70 -11.47 -7.21
CA SER A 280 31.40 -10.97 -7.66
C SER A 280 31.50 -10.44 -9.11
N PRO A 281 30.39 -10.34 -9.88
CA PRO A 281 29.02 -10.58 -9.46
C PRO A 281 28.63 -12.07 -9.37
N TRP A 282 27.78 -12.39 -8.40
CA TRP A 282 27.03 -13.66 -8.37
C TRP A 282 25.71 -13.50 -9.11
N GLN A 283 25.30 -14.53 -9.86
CA GLN A 283 24.05 -14.53 -10.61
C GLN A 283 23.20 -15.76 -10.31
N VAL A 284 21.94 -15.52 -9.98
CA VAL A 284 20.90 -16.54 -9.80
C VAL A 284 19.81 -16.31 -10.84
N ARG A 285 19.33 -17.41 -11.46
CA ARG A 285 18.21 -17.39 -12.40
C ARG A 285 17.03 -18.14 -11.80
N GLY A 286 15.88 -17.49 -11.80
CA GLY A 286 14.66 -18.00 -11.19
C GLY A 286 14.64 -17.83 -9.68
N ASN A 287 13.77 -18.60 -9.04
CA ASN A 287 13.36 -18.38 -7.65
C ASN A 287 13.57 -19.61 -6.76
N ASP A 288 14.56 -20.45 -7.07
CA ASP A 288 14.90 -21.59 -6.22
C ASP A 288 15.44 -21.10 -4.86
N GLY A 289 14.74 -21.46 -3.79
CA GLY A 289 15.05 -20.96 -2.45
C GLY A 289 16.43 -21.36 -1.92
N ASN A 290 16.98 -22.49 -2.34
CA ASN A 290 18.31 -22.91 -1.90
C ASN A 290 19.40 -22.09 -2.59
N THR A 291 19.23 -21.76 -3.87
CA THR A 291 20.14 -20.87 -4.60
C THR A 291 20.08 -19.43 -4.11
N LEU A 292 18.88 -18.89 -3.83
CA LEU A 292 18.72 -17.54 -3.29
C LEU A 292 19.29 -17.42 -1.87
N ARG A 293 19.02 -18.39 -0.98
CA ARG A 293 19.70 -18.42 0.33
C ARG A 293 21.21 -18.65 0.23
N GLY A 294 21.66 -19.35 -0.81
CA GLY A 294 23.09 -19.47 -1.14
C GLY A 294 23.72 -18.11 -1.43
N LEU A 295 23.06 -17.32 -2.27
CA LEU A 295 23.47 -15.95 -2.59
C LEU A 295 23.55 -15.07 -1.34
N ALA A 296 22.58 -15.15 -0.43
CA ALA A 296 22.64 -14.43 0.85
C ALA A 296 23.83 -14.85 1.72
N ARG A 297 24.19 -16.13 1.75
CA ARG A 297 25.38 -16.62 2.47
C ARG A 297 26.68 -16.16 1.83
N ASP A 298 26.74 -16.11 0.50
CA ASP A 298 27.93 -15.61 -0.22
C ASP A 298 28.16 -14.12 0.10
N ILE A 299 27.08 -13.33 0.21
CA ILE A 299 27.15 -11.93 0.65
C ILE A 299 27.62 -11.85 2.10
N ALA A 300 26.99 -12.57 3.04
CA ALA A 300 27.37 -12.55 4.46
C ALA A 300 28.78 -13.10 4.75
N GLY A 301 29.40 -13.79 3.80
CA GLY A 301 30.78 -14.26 3.90
C GLY A 301 31.84 -13.23 3.49
N TYR A 302 31.42 -12.06 2.99
CA TYR A 302 32.33 -10.99 2.59
C TYR A 302 32.66 -10.06 3.76
N GLU A 303 33.94 -9.70 3.89
CA GLU A 303 34.44 -8.77 4.90
C GLU A 303 34.66 -7.38 4.24
N PRO A 304 33.99 -6.32 4.70
CA PRO A 304 34.16 -4.96 4.16
C PRO A 304 35.59 -4.44 4.30
N ASP A 305 36.14 -3.93 3.20
CA ASP A 305 37.48 -3.36 3.15
C ASP A 305 37.65 -2.44 1.93
N GLY A 306 38.67 -1.58 1.96
CA GLY A 306 39.04 -0.72 0.85
C GLY A 306 38.22 0.56 0.72
N GLY A 307 38.41 1.27 -0.40
CA GLY A 307 37.69 2.50 -0.72
C GLY A 307 36.34 2.26 -1.37
N THR A 308 35.75 3.30 -1.96
CA THR A 308 34.36 3.26 -2.49
C THR A 308 34.30 3.81 -3.92
N ASP A 309 33.90 3.01 -4.89
CA ASP A 309 33.73 3.34 -6.32
C ASP A 309 32.40 2.77 -6.84
N MET A 310 31.30 3.41 -6.44
CA MET A 310 29.95 3.02 -6.85
C MET A 310 29.77 3.12 -8.37
N TYR A 311 30.45 4.08 -9.02
CA TYR A 311 30.30 4.34 -10.44
C TYR A 311 30.89 3.21 -11.29
N ALA A 312 31.96 2.56 -10.82
CA ALA A 312 32.46 1.32 -11.44
C ALA A 312 31.38 0.22 -11.44
N CYS A 313 30.65 0.04 -10.32
CA CYS A 313 29.56 -0.92 -10.27
C CYS A 313 28.38 -0.52 -11.17
N LEU A 314 28.00 0.76 -11.19
CA LEU A 314 26.93 1.27 -12.05
C LEU A 314 27.21 1.05 -13.54
N LEU A 315 28.45 1.27 -13.98
CA LEU A 315 28.88 1.01 -15.35
C LEU A 315 28.76 -0.47 -15.69
N ARG A 316 29.29 -1.34 -14.81
CA ARG A 316 29.24 -2.79 -15.00
C ARG A 316 27.80 -3.32 -15.03
N ALA A 317 26.98 -2.89 -14.09
CA ALA A 317 25.57 -3.25 -14.01
C ALA A 317 24.80 -2.80 -15.27
N THR A 318 25.08 -1.58 -15.77
CA THR A 318 24.45 -1.07 -16.99
C THR A 318 24.81 -1.91 -18.22
N GLU A 319 26.09 -2.28 -18.36
CA GLU A 319 26.56 -3.17 -19.43
C GLU A 319 25.85 -4.52 -19.38
N GLU A 320 25.81 -5.16 -18.21
CA GLU A 320 25.19 -6.48 -18.06
C GLU A 320 23.67 -6.44 -18.27
N LEU A 321 22.98 -5.45 -17.69
CA LEU A 321 21.53 -5.29 -17.81
C LEU A 321 21.07 -5.02 -19.25
N THR A 322 21.88 -4.30 -20.04
CA THR A 322 21.59 -4.03 -21.46
C THR A 322 21.95 -5.19 -22.39
N GLY A 323 22.57 -6.25 -21.86
CA GLY A 323 22.93 -7.45 -22.62
C GLY A 323 21.71 -8.19 -23.18
N ARG A 324 21.86 -8.75 -24.39
CA ARG A 324 20.78 -9.47 -25.11
C ARG A 324 20.21 -10.67 -24.34
N HIS A 325 20.98 -11.25 -23.43
CA HIS A 325 20.58 -12.40 -22.61
C HIS A 325 19.44 -12.09 -21.63
N ASN A 326 19.16 -10.82 -21.36
CA ASN A 326 18.06 -10.40 -20.50
C ASN A 326 16.71 -10.35 -21.22
N GLY A 327 16.69 -10.45 -22.55
CA GLY A 327 15.45 -10.54 -23.34
C GLY A 327 14.53 -9.34 -23.12
N ASP A 328 13.26 -9.61 -22.88
CA ASP A 328 12.21 -8.61 -22.64
C ASP A 328 11.98 -8.29 -21.15
N ARG A 329 12.88 -8.73 -20.26
CA ARG A 329 12.78 -8.43 -18.82
C ARG A 329 12.83 -6.93 -18.58
N LYS A 330 12.07 -6.46 -17.58
CA LYS A 330 12.30 -5.13 -17.02
C LYS A 330 13.71 -5.10 -16.41
N ARG A 331 14.38 -3.95 -16.47
CA ARG A 331 15.71 -3.76 -15.90
C ARG A 331 15.56 -2.95 -14.62
N LEU A 332 16.25 -3.37 -13.57
CA LEU A 332 16.28 -2.68 -12.30
C LEU A 332 17.71 -2.73 -11.76
N LEU A 333 18.23 -1.58 -11.36
CA LEU A 333 19.48 -1.48 -10.64
C LEU A 333 19.16 -1.01 -9.21
N VAL A 334 19.64 -1.73 -8.21
CA VAL A 334 19.56 -1.34 -6.80
C VAL A 334 20.98 -1.00 -6.35
N LEU A 335 21.18 0.23 -5.88
CA LEU A 335 22.46 0.70 -5.36
C LEU A 335 22.32 0.93 -3.87
N MET A 336 23.20 0.32 -3.07
CA MET A 336 23.23 0.45 -1.61
C MET A 336 24.61 0.91 -1.17
N THR A 337 24.70 2.05 -0.48
CA THR A 337 25.97 2.68 -0.06
C THR A 337 25.73 3.74 1.00
N ASP A 338 26.79 4.12 1.72
CA ASP A 338 26.82 5.32 2.56
C ASP A 338 27.09 6.61 1.76
N GLY A 339 27.29 6.52 0.44
CA GLY A 339 27.27 7.67 -0.47
C GLY A 339 28.56 8.49 -0.55
N GLN A 340 29.71 7.96 -0.09
CA GLN A 340 31.01 8.64 -0.16
C GLN A 340 31.96 7.99 -1.18
N SER A 341 31.59 8.03 -2.45
CA SER A 341 32.35 7.38 -3.52
C SER A 341 33.33 8.31 -4.25
N ASN A 342 34.47 7.73 -4.69
CA ASN A 342 35.36 8.29 -5.69
C ASN A 342 34.59 8.68 -6.97
N THR A 343 34.85 9.86 -7.51
CA THR A 343 34.10 10.44 -8.63
C THR A 343 34.76 10.30 -10.00
N ARG A 344 35.89 9.58 -10.11
CA ARG A 344 36.65 9.47 -11.39
C ARG A 344 35.81 9.04 -12.59
N GLN A 345 34.85 8.12 -12.41
CA GLN A 345 34.00 7.59 -13.49
C GLN A 345 32.55 8.10 -13.42
N ARG A 346 32.30 9.14 -12.63
CA ARG A 346 30.96 9.65 -12.36
C ARG A 346 30.18 9.99 -13.62
N ASP A 347 30.73 10.89 -14.44
CA ASP A 347 29.99 11.40 -15.60
C ASP A 347 29.75 10.30 -16.64
N GLU A 348 30.72 9.40 -16.84
CA GLU A 348 30.59 8.23 -17.71
C GLU A 348 29.45 7.30 -17.25
N ALA A 349 29.37 7.02 -15.94
CA ALA A 349 28.35 6.17 -15.36
C ALA A 349 26.94 6.77 -15.48
N LEU A 350 26.79 8.07 -15.18
CA LEU A 350 25.51 8.77 -15.30
C LEU A 350 25.03 8.79 -16.76
N ASP A 351 25.91 9.09 -17.70
CA ASP A 351 25.60 9.07 -19.14
C ASP A 351 25.25 7.66 -19.64
N ALA A 352 25.90 6.62 -19.12
CA ALA A 352 25.57 5.24 -19.45
C ALA A 352 24.17 4.84 -18.96
N LEU A 353 23.84 5.15 -17.70
CA LEU A 353 22.52 4.89 -17.11
C LEU A 353 21.40 5.58 -17.89
N GLN A 354 21.58 6.87 -18.18
CA GLN A 354 20.58 7.66 -18.90
C GLN A 354 20.34 7.12 -20.31
N ARG A 355 21.40 6.78 -21.05
CA ARG A 355 21.28 6.19 -22.40
C ARG A 355 20.64 4.80 -22.37
N ALA A 356 20.95 4.00 -21.36
CA ALA A 356 20.40 2.66 -21.22
C ALA A 356 18.93 2.65 -20.80
N GLY A 357 18.44 3.73 -20.17
CA GLY A 357 17.09 3.82 -19.61
C GLY A 357 16.87 2.80 -18.49
N VAL A 358 17.90 2.56 -17.67
CA VAL A 358 17.83 1.63 -16.54
C VAL A 358 17.48 2.43 -15.28
N PRO A 359 16.30 2.21 -14.66
CA PRO A 359 15.96 2.88 -13.42
C PRO A 359 16.85 2.39 -12.28
N VAL A 360 17.30 3.33 -11.44
CA VAL A 360 18.11 3.06 -10.26
C VAL A 360 17.29 3.34 -8.99
N VAL A 361 17.26 2.38 -8.09
CA VAL A 361 16.83 2.56 -6.70
C VAL A 361 18.08 2.76 -5.87
N ALA A 362 18.34 4.01 -5.47
CA ALA A 362 19.50 4.38 -4.68
C ALA A 362 19.12 4.46 -3.20
N ILE A 363 19.78 3.65 -2.37
CA ILE A 363 19.45 3.46 -0.96
C ILE A 363 20.66 3.90 -0.14
N ALA A 364 20.48 4.98 0.62
CA ALA A 364 21.46 5.42 1.60
C ALA A 364 21.38 4.51 2.83
N PHE A 365 22.50 3.88 3.19
CA PHE A 365 22.62 3.03 4.36
C PHE A 365 23.59 3.62 5.38
N GLY A 366 23.20 3.61 6.65
CA GLY A 366 24.02 4.12 7.74
C GLY A 366 23.71 5.57 8.12
N ARG A 367 23.97 5.90 9.38
CA ARG A 367 23.60 7.19 10.01
C ARG A 367 24.31 8.39 9.38
N ASP A 368 25.53 8.18 8.89
CA ASP A 368 26.39 9.22 8.30
C ASP A 368 26.38 9.20 6.77
N ALA A 369 25.35 8.58 6.16
CA ALA A 369 25.26 8.49 4.72
C ALA A 369 25.10 9.87 4.03
N ASP A 370 25.95 10.14 3.05
CA ASP A 370 25.89 11.34 2.21
C ASP A 370 24.92 11.11 1.03
N PRO A 371 23.75 11.79 1.03
CA PRO A 371 22.73 11.53 0.02
C PRO A 371 23.09 12.12 -1.35
N ARG A 372 24.04 13.05 -1.43
CA ARG A 372 24.22 13.92 -2.61
C ARG A 372 24.52 13.11 -3.88
N GLN A 373 25.43 12.14 -3.80
CA GLN A 373 25.77 11.29 -4.94
C GLN A 373 24.62 10.33 -5.30
N LEU A 374 23.88 9.85 -4.30
CA LEU A 374 22.76 8.93 -4.51
C LEU A 374 21.55 9.60 -5.15
N GLU A 375 21.19 10.80 -4.70
CA GLU A 375 20.15 11.62 -5.29
C GLU A 375 20.46 11.97 -6.74
N GLU A 376 21.73 12.26 -7.04
CA GLU A 376 22.19 12.51 -8.40
C GLU A 376 22.04 11.28 -9.30
N VAL A 377 22.50 10.10 -8.83
CA VAL A 377 22.34 8.84 -9.57
C VAL A 377 20.86 8.55 -9.83
N ALA A 378 20.02 8.66 -8.80
CA ALA A 378 18.58 8.45 -8.93
C ALA A 378 17.95 9.42 -9.95
N LYS A 379 18.33 10.70 -9.91
CA LYS A 379 17.84 11.71 -10.85
C LYS A 379 18.27 11.43 -12.29
N ALA A 380 19.54 11.06 -12.52
CA ALA A 380 20.05 10.75 -13.85
C ALA A 380 19.39 9.50 -14.45
N ALA A 381 19.09 8.51 -13.62
CA ALA A 381 18.45 7.26 -14.02
C ALA A 381 16.91 7.32 -14.06
N ASN A 382 16.30 8.48 -13.78
CA ASN A 382 14.86 8.64 -13.60
C ASN A 382 14.28 7.60 -12.61
N GLY A 383 15.02 7.38 -11.52
CA GLY A 383 14.75 6.42 -10.46
C GLY A 383 14.38 7.09 -9.12
N THR A 384 14.59 6.37 -8.03
CA THR A 384 14.14 6.77 -6.69
C THR A 384 15.32 6.75 -5.73
N PHE A 385 15.44 7.81 -4.93
CA PHE A 385 16.31 7.84 -3.77
C PHE A 385 15.50 7.52 -2.50
N VAL A 386 16.02 6.64 -1.66
CA VAL A 386 15.44 6.29 -0.36
C VAL A 386 16.52 6.41 0.72
N ARG A 387 16.19 7.09 1.81
CA ARG A 387 16.99 7.12 3.04
C ARG A 387 16.27 6.27 4.08
N GLN A 388 16.75 5.06 4.30
CA GLN A 388 16.22 4.18 5.32
C GLN A 388 17.33 3.30 5.88
N ASP A 389 17.23 3.02 7.17
CA ASP A 389 18.12 2.07 7.85
C ASP A 389 17.63 0.60 7.67
N ASP A 390 16.55 0.40 6.90
CA ASP A 390 15.96 -0.89 6.56
C ASP A 390 15.77 -1.05 5.03
N LEU A 391 16.44 -2.05 4.44
CA LEU A 391 16.33 -2.36 3.02
C LEU A 391 14.94 -2.88 2.65
N VAL A 392 14.28 -3.64 3.53
CA VAL A 392 12.99 -4.25 3.20
C VAL A 392 11.96 -3.16 3.03
N ALA A 393 11.89 -2.22 3.99
CA ALA A 393 11.08 -1.03 3.85
C ALA A 393 11.49 -0.21 2.60
N ALA A 394 12.78 -0.10 2.28
CA ALA A 394 13.24 0.69 1.12
C ALA A 394 12.83 0.06 -0.21
N LEU A 395 12.94 -1.27 -0.33
CA LEU A 395 12.51 -2.02 -1.50
C LEU A 395 11.00 -2.05 -1.64
N ARG A 396 10.26 -2.15 -0.52
CA ARG A 396 8.80 -2.01 -0.51
C ARG A 396 8.39 -0.64 -1.04
N GLN A 397 8.97 0.43 -0.50
CA GLN A 397 8.72 1.80 -0.95
C GLN A 397 9.06 1.97 -2.44
N ALA A 398 10.20 1.44 -2.90
CA ALA A 398 10.61 1.51 -4.30
C ALA A 398 9.70 0.69 -5.24
N ALA A 399 9.14 -0.42 -4.75
CA ALA A 399 8.15 -1.23 -5.46
C ALA A 399 6.73 -0.64 -5.41
N GLY A 400 6.53 0.46 -4.68
CA GLY A 400 5.24 1.14 -4.53
C GLY A 400 4.34 0.56 -3.42
N TYR A 401 4.88 -0.33 -2.59
CA TYR A 401 4.25 -0.77 -1.35
C TYR A 401 4.60 0.24 -0.25
N LYS A 402 3.64 1.10 0.10
CA LYS A 402 3.75 2.03 1.23
C LYS A 402 3.19 1.41 2.50
#